data_AF-A0AAN7VWW4-F1
#
_entry.id   AF-A0AAN7VWW4-F1
#
_cell.length_a   1.000
_cell.length_b   1.000
_cell.length_c   1.000
_cell.angle_alpha   90.00
_cell.angle_beta   90.00
_cell.angle_gamma   90.00
#
_symmetry.space_group_name_H-M   'P 1'
#
loop_
_entity.id
_entity.type
_entity.pdbx_description
1 polymer ?
#
loop_
_entity_poly.entity_id
_entity_poly.type
_entity_poly.pdbx_seq_one_letter_code
_entity_poly.pdbx_strand_id
1 'polypeptide(L)'
;MTAVTENDQVFRLFDLPPELWVRVARLALDDKPKIRAWPRWDTHEQILAQPAITRTCHALRVEILPLFYESHIRFRFDGLAGGVKRRVWLRAMGAANRRCLKNVELIAIPEDLQDGQEYKGRWSPSDFFGKFDLDVELGTPIKDTYGLESEYAMSDEIVYPLIFR
;
A
#
# COMPACT_ATOMS: atom_id res chain seq x y z
N MET A 1 -39.74 4.26 -21.00
CA MET A 1 -38.77 3.37 -21.67
C MET A 1 -38.32 4.10 -22.93
N THR A 2 -37.19 4.79 -22.86
CA THR A 2 -36.64 5.56 -23.99
C THR A 2 -36.00 4.59 -24.98
N ALA A 3 -36.39 4.71 -26.26
CA ALA A 3 -35.88 3.88 -27.35
C ALA A 3 -34.40 4.22 -27.61
N VAL A 4 -33.54 3.19 -27.54
CA VAL A 4 -32.15 3.24 -27.99
C VAL A 4 -32.19 3.41 -29.51
N THR A 5 -31.76 4.56 -30.01
CA THR A 5 -31.67 4.83 -31.47
C THR A 5 -30.49 4.07 -32.08
N GLU A 6 -30.58 3.69 -33.37
CA GLU A 6 -29.60 2.89 -34.15
C GLU A 6 -28.14 3.42 -34.18
N ASN A 7 -27.85 4.56 -33.56
CA ASN A 7 -26.52 5.15 -33.46
C ASN A 7 -25.81 4.91 -32.11
N ASP A 8 -26.41 4.17 -31.18
CA ASP A 8 -25.74 3.75 -29.96
C ASP A 8 -24.83 2.55 -30.26
N GLN A 9 -23.68 2.83 -30.88
CA GLN A 9 -22.64 1.83 -31.10
C GLN A 9 -22.15 1.34 -29.73
N VAL A 10 -22.58 0.14 -29.35
CA VAL A 10 -22.11 -0.54 -28.14
C VAL A 10 -20.65 -0.88 -28.34
N PHE A 11 -19.76 -0.09 -27.75
CA PHE A 11 -18.34 -0.40 -27.70
C PHE A 11 -18.08 -1.38 -26.55
N ARG A 12 -17.25 -2.40 -26.80
CA ARG A 12 -16.84 -3.29 -25.71
C ARG A 12 -15.80 -2.57 -24.87
N LEU A 13 -15.95 -2.65 -23.56
CA LEU A 13 -15.07 -1.98 -22.61
C LEU A 13 -13.59 -2.34 -22.81
N PHE A 14 -13.30 -3.58 -23.21
CA PHE A 14 -11.94 -4.08 -23.47
C PHE A 14 -11.43 -3.81 -24.89
N ASP A 15 -12.27 -3.27 -25.79
CA ASP A 15 -11.84 -2.84 -27.13
C ASP A 15 -11.39 -1.36 -27.11
N LEU A 16 -11.39 -0.72 -25.92
CA LEU A 16 -10.87 0.62 -25.75
C LEU A 16 -9.34 0.63 -25.90
N PRO A 17 -8.77 1.67 -26.54
CA PRO A 17 -7.34 1.94 -26.47
C PRO A 17 -6.83 1.95 -25.02
N PRO A 18 -5.62 1.43 -24.76
CA PRO A 18 -5.05 1.35 -23.40
C PRO A 18 -5.06 2.68 -22.65
N GLU A 19 -4.87 3.80 -23.35
CA GLU A 19 -4.84 5.14 -22.75
C GLU A 19 -6.19 5.53 -22.15
N LEU A 20 -7.29 5.23 -22.85
CA LEU A 20 -8.65 5.51 -22.37
C LEU A 20 -9.01 4.55 -21.24
N TRP A 21 -8.60 3.29 -21.36
CA TRP A 21 -8.78 2.29 -20.32
C TRP A 21 -8.14 2.71 -19.00
N VAL A 22 -6.87 3.13 -19.02
CA VAL A 22 -6.14 3.62 -17.83
C VAL A 22 -6.79 4.87 -17.25
N ARG A 23 -7.33 5.77 -18.07
CA ARG A 23 -8.07 6.96 -17.59
C ARG A 23 -9.34 6.58 -16.85
N VAL A 24 -10.13 5.65 -17.39
CA VAL A 24 -11.35 5.13 -16.73
C VAL A 24 -10.98 4.44 -15.41
N ALA A 25 -9.92 3.61 -15.41
CA ALA A 25 -9.43 2.96 -14.21
C ALA A 25 -9.06 3.97 -13.11
N ARG A 26 -8.31 5.03 -13.44
CA ARG A 26 -7.93 6.08 -12.48
C ARG A 26 -9.14 6.81 -11.92
N LEU A 27 -10.09 7.20 -12.77
CA LEU A 27 -11.33 7.84 -12.32
C LEU A 27 -12.14 6.94 -11.38
N ALA A 28 -12.23 5.64 -11.68
CA ALA A 28 -12.91 4.67 -10.81
C ALA A 28 -12.18 4.45 -9.46
N LEU A 29 -10.88 4.75 -9.42
CA LEU A 29 -10.09 4.71 -8.18
C LEU A 29 -10.19 6.00 -7.39
N ASP A 30 -10.24 7.17 -8.03
CA ASP A 30 -10.26 8.48 -7.36
C ASP A 30 -11.45 8.66 -6.41
N ASP A 31 -12.57 7.98 -6.67
CA ASP A 31 -13.73 7.91 -5.77
C ASP A 31 -13.46 7.12 -4.47
N LYS A 32 -12.33 6.42 -4.37
CA LYS A 32 -11.93 5.67 -3.18
C LYS A 32 -11.07 6.52 -2.25
N PRO A 33 -11.32 6.47 -0.93
CA PRO A 33 -10.48 7.16 0.02
C PRO A 33 -9.05 6.62 -0.03
N LYS A 34 -8.07 7.52 -0.10
CA LYS A 34 -6.66 7.15 0.06
C LYS A 34 -6.43 6.69 1.49
N ILE A 35 -5.87 5.51 1.64
CA ILE A 35 -5.44 4.97 2.93
C ILE A 35 -4.11 5.64 3.22
N ARG A 36 -4.08 6.57 4.19
CA ARG A 36 -2.87 7.33 4.59
C ARG A 36 -2.32 6.94 5.95
N ALA A 37 -3.15 6.31 6.75
CA ALA A 37 -2.82 5.81 8.07
C ALA A 37 -3.40 4.42 8.21
N TRP A 38 -2.69 3.55 8.91
CA TRP A 38 -3.25 2.25 9.26
C TRP A 38 -4.38 2.46 10.27
N PRO A 39 -5.60 1.94 10.02
CA PRO A 39 -6.70 2.11 10.96
C PRO A 39 -6.34 1.50 12.32
N ARG A 40 -6.58 2.25 13.39
CA ARG A 40 -6.26 1.84 14.77
C ARG A 40 -7.09 0.63 15.23
N TRP A 41 -8.32 0.44 14.73
CA TRP A 41 -9.25 -0.64 15.15
C TRP A 41 -10.17 -1.12 14.01
N ASP A 42 -10.49 -2.43 13.99
CA ASP A 42 -11.52 -3.26 13.32
C ASP A 42 -12.14 -2.89 11.96
N THR A 43 -11.64 -1.84 11.33
CA THR A 43 -12.03 -1.34 10.00
C THR A 43 -11.06 -1.81 8.92
N HIS A 44 -10.08 -2.66 9.27
CA HIS A 44 -9.06 -3.20 8.37
C HIS A 44 -9.66 -3.79 7.09
N GLU A 45 -10.72 -4.58 7.22
CA GLU A 45 -11.34 -5.26 6.08
C GLU A 45 -12.05 -4.30 5.13
N GLN A 46 -12.69 -3.24 5.64
CA GLN A 46 -13.41 -2.28 4.82
C GLN A 46 -12.48 -1.26 4.17
N ILE A 47 -11.43 -0.82 4.89
CA ILE A 47 -10.51 0.21 4.41
C ILE A 47 -9.50 -0.37 3.42
N LEU A 48 -8.98 -1.58 3.67
CA LEU A 48 -8.00 -2.24 2.79
C LEU A 48 -8.65 -3.15 1.74
N ALA A 49 -9.98 -3.16 1.65
CA ALA A 49 -10.70 -3.87 0.60
C ALA A 49 -10.28 -3.32 -0.77
N GLN A 50 -9.91 -4.23 -1.66
CA GLN A 50 -9.64 -3.88 -3.04
C GLN A 50 -10.89 -3.24 -3.67
N PRO A 51 -10.73 -2.24 -4.55
CA PRO A 51 -11.85 -1.59 -5.22
C PRO A 51 -12.76 -2.61 -5.90
N ALA A 52 -14.08 -2.42 -5.84
CA ALA A 52 -15.05 -3.38 -6.39
C ALA A 52 -14.78 -3.71 -7.87
N ILE A 53 -14.31 -2.72 -8.65
CA ILE A 53 -13.92 -2.90 -10.06
C ILE A 53 -12.76 -3.89 -10.27
N THR A 54 -11.90 -4.11 -9.27
CA THR A 54 -10.83 -5.12 -9.34
C THR A 54 -11.32 -6.55 -9.06
N ARG A 55 -12.61 -6.70 -8.71
CA ARG A 55 -13.26 -7.98 -8.37
C ARG A 55 -14.24 -8.45 -9.44
N THR A 56 -14.46 -7.68 -10.51
CA THR A 56 -15.42 -8.00 -11.57
C THR A 56 -14.88 -9.02 -12.55
N CYS A 57 -13.64 -8.87 -13.03
CA CYS A 57 -12.97 -9.88 -13.86
C CYS A 57 -11.43 -9.80 -13.77
N HIS A 58 -10.76 -10.83 -14.30
CA HIS A 58 -9.29 -10.94 -14.25
C HIS A 58 -8.56 -9.83 -15.02
N ALA A 59 -9.04 -9.45 -16.21
CA ALA A 59 -8.40 -8.40 -17.01
C ALA A 59 -8.40 -7.06 -16.26
N LEU A 60 -9.55 -6.68 -15.68
CA LEU A 60 -9.69 -5.47 -14.87
C LEU A 60 -8.78 -5.51 -13.64
N ARG A 61 -8.71 -6.69 -13.01
CA ARG A 61 -7.85 -6.90 -11.84
C ARG A 61 -6.37 -6.66 -12.16
N VAL A 62 -5.86 -7.22 -13.25
CA VAL A 62 -4.44 -7.12 -13.62
C VAL A 62 -4.04 -5.66 -13.91
N GLU A 63 -4.91 -4.90 -14.55
CA GLU A 63 -4.62 -3.51 -14.94
C GLU A 63 -4.80 -2.51 -13.78
N ILE A 64 -5.86 -2.66 -12.99
CA ILE A 64 -6.27 -1.65 -12.00
C ILE A 64 -5.56 -1.84 -10.66
N LEU A 65 -5.30 -3.09 -10.27
CA LEU A 65 -4.76 -3.40 -8.95
C LEU A 65 -3.36 -2.80 -8.71
N PRO A 66 -2.42 -2.80 -9.68
CA PRO A 66 -1.16 -2.07 -9.56
C PRO A 66 -1.35 -0.57 -9.32
N LEU A 67 -2.24 0.07 -10.09
CA LEU A 67 -2.54 1.50 -9.97
C LEU A 67 -3.12 1.83 -8.59
N PHE A 68 -4.00 0.99 -8.07
CA PHE A 68 -4.57 1.15 -6.72
C PHE A 68 -3.48 1.09 -5.64
N TYR A 69 -2.63 0.07 -5.66
CA TYR A 69 -1.57 -0.08 -4.65
C TYR A 69 -0.51 1.02 -4.73
N GLU A 70 -0.23 1.53 -5.92
CA GLU A 70 0.70 2.63 -6.12
C GLU A 70 0.15 3.97 -5.55
N SER A 71 -1.11 4.28 -5.82
CA SER A 71 -1.65 5.64 -5.64
C SER A 71 -2.55 5.83 -4.42
N HIS A 72 -3.14 4.75 -3.90
CA HIS A 72 -4.16 4.81 -2.83
C HIS A 72 -3.69 4.22 -1.50
N ILE A 73 -2.55 3.54 -1.48
CA ILE A 73 -1.98 2.98 -0.24
C ILE A 73 -0.75 3.79 0.16
N ARG A 74 -0.86 4.44 1.32
CA ARG A 74 0.24 5.10 2.02
C ARG A 74 0.12 4.83 3.51
N PHE A 75 1.17 4.35 4.17
CA PHE A 75 1.20 4.30 5.64
C PHE A 75 2.62 4.09 6.13
N ARG A 76 2.84 4.45 7.39
CA ARG A 76 4.13 4.31 8.07
C ARG A 76 4.10 3.20 9.11
N PHE A 77 5.22 2.50 9.25
CA PHE A 77 5.51 1.61 10.36
C PHE A 77 6.26 2.39 11.43
N ASP A 78 5.73 2.42 12.65
CA ASP A 78 6.46 2.91 13.82
C ASP A 78 7.31 1.73 14.33
N GLY A 79 8.51 1.56 13.76
CA GLY A 79 9.37 0.39 13.92
C GLY A 79 8.90 -0.89 13.19
N LEU A 80 9.79 -1.88 13.01
CA LEU A 80 9.45 -3.18 12.38
C LEU A 80 8.57 -4.08 13.27
N ALA A 81 8.39 -3.73 14.54
CA ALA A 81 7.40 -4.31 15.43
C ALA A 81 5.95 -3.91 15.05
N GLY A 82 5.79 -2.94 14.14
CA GLY A 82 4.51 -2.39 13.72
C GLY A 82 3.51 -3.46 13.25
N GLY A 83 2.57 -3.78 14.14
CA GLY A 83 1.27 -4.41 13.91
C GLY A 83 1.27 -5.72 13.10
N VAL A 84 1.10 -6.86 13.79
CA VAL A 84 0.88 -8.19 13.17
C VAL A 84 -0.13 -8.16 12.01
N LYS A 85 -1.23 -7.40 12.15
CA LYS A 85 -2.24 -7.23 11.10
C LYS A 85 -1.68 -6.63 9.80
N ARG A 86 -0.72 -5.70 9.87
CA ARG A 86 -0.04 -5.11 8.70
C ARG A 86 0.76 -6.16 7.95
N ARG A 87 1.52 -6.97 8.69
CA ARG A 87 2.34 -8.05 8.12
C ARG A 87 1.48 -9.13 7.48
N VAL A 88 0.39 -9.52 8.14
CA VAL A 88 -0.57 -10.49 7.59
C VAL A 88 -1.20 -9.98 6.29
N TRP A 89 -1.61 -8.71 6.25
CA TRP A 89 -2.16 -8.09 5.04
C TRP A 89 -1.14 -8.01 3.90
N LEU A 90 0.09 -7.55 4.17
CA LEU A 90 1.18 -7.52 3.19
C LEU A 90 1.52 -8.93 2.68
N ARG A 91 1.43 -9.95 3.53
CA ARG A 91 1.61 -11.35 3.10
C ARG A 91 0.47 -11.78 2.17
N ALA A 92 -0.77 -11.50 2.55
CA ALA A 92 -1.98 -11.91 1.84
C ALA A 92 -2.12 -11.30 0.43
N MET A 93 -1.61 -10.08 0.20
CA MET A 93 -1.72 -9.45 -1.12
C MET A 93 -0.84 -10.09 -2.21
N GLY A 94 0.18 -10.88 -1.83
CA GLY A 94 1.12 -11.52 -2.75
C GLY A 94 2.27 -10.64 -3.24
N ALA A 95 3.37 -11.26 -3.68
CA ALA A 95 4.63 -10.57 -4.01
C ALA A 95 4.51 -9.57 -5.15
N ALA A 96 3.86 -9.96 -6.26
CA ALA A 96 3.67 -9.08 -7.42
C ALA A 96 2.99 -7.76 -7.06
N ASN A 97 1.98 -7.81 -6.19
CA ASN A 97 1.24 -6.64 -5.75
C ASN A 97 2.00 -5.79 -4.74
N ARG A 98 2.82 -6.41 -3.88
CA ARG A 98 3.68 -5.67 -2.93
C ARG A 98 4.66 -4.75 -3.66
N ARG A 99 5.22 -5.18 -4.80
CA ARG A 99 6.14 -4.37 -5.63
C ARG A 99 5.51 -3.08 -6.15
N CYS A 100 4.18 -3.02 -6.21
CA CYS A 100 3.42 -1.84 -6.61
C CYS A 100 3.28 -0.81 -5.48
N LEU A 101 3.53 -1.19 -4.22
CA LEU A 101 3.50 -0.25 -3.09
C LEU A 101 4.70 0.70 -3.16
N LYS A 102 4.43 2.00 -3.33
CA LYS A 102 5.47 3.05 -3.42
C LYS A 102 5.52 3.99 -2.24
N ASN A 103 4.48 3.98 -1.40
CA ASN A 103 4.29 4.97 -0.34
C ASN A 103 4.20 4.30 1.05
N VAL A 104 4.93 3.20 1.24
CA VAL A 104 5.02 2.51 2.54
C VAL A 104 6.39 2.79 3.12
N GLU A 105 6.41 3.25 4.36
CA GLU A 105 7.63 3.77 4.99
C GLU A 105 7.81 3.15 6.37
N LEU A 106 9.05 3.08 6.83
CA LEU A 106 9.45 2.71 8.19
C LEU A 106 10.03 3.94 8.88
N ILE A 107 9.48 4.30 10.03
CA ILE A 107 10.10 5.23 10.96
C ILE A 107 10.91 4.37 11.93
N ALA A 108 12.23 4.60 11.98
CA ALA A 108 13.12 3.89 12.89
C ALA A 108 14.30 4.77 13.28
N ILE A 109 14.84 4.50 14.46
CA ILE A 109 16.13 5.03 14.92
C ILE A 109 17.23 4.22 14.22
N PRO A 110 18.24 4.85 13.58
CA PRO A 110 19.28 4.13 12.83
C PRO A 110 20.04 3.08 13.66
N GLU A 111 20.25 3.35 14.95
CA GLU A 111 20.92 2.45 15.89
C GLU A 111 20.13 1.15 16.12
N ASP A 112 18.81 1.21 15.97
CA ASP A 112 17.90 0.07 16.02
C ASP A 112 17.89 -0.70 14.69
N LEU A 113 18.79 -0.42 13.73
CA LEU A 113 18.97 -1.21 12.52
C LEU A 113 20.23 -2.09 12.61
N GLN A 114 20.09 -3.36 12.27
CA GLN A 114 21.13 -4.37 12.02
C GLN A 114 21.60 -4.22 10.57
N ASP A 115 22.88 -3.93 10.38
CA ASP A 115 23.60 -3.90 9.10
C ASP A 115 22.77 -3.39 7.90
N GLY A 116 22.14 -2.22 8.08
CA GLY A 116 21.47 -1.46 7.01
C GLY A 116 20.18 -2.06 6.44
N GLN A 117 19.63 -3.16 6.97
CA GLN A 117 18.46 -3.83 6.39
C GLN A 117 17.53 -4.55 7.40
N GLU A 118 18.03 -5.04 8.55
CA GLU A 118 17.20 -5.70 9.57
C GLU A 118 16.98 -4.78 10.78
N TYR A 119 15.89 -4.89 11.55
CA TYR A 119 15.67 -4.07 12.77
C TYR A 119 16.21 -4.81 14.01
N LYS A 120 17.21 -4.22 14.69
CA LYS A 120 17.62 -4.49 16.08
C LYS A 120 16.54 -3.97 17.04
N GLY A 121 15.35 -4.56 17.01
CA GLY A 121 14.38 -4.31 18.07
C GLY A 121 14.97 -4.76 19.40
N ARG A 122 15.27 -3.81 20.28
CA ARG A 122 15.72 -4.07 21.65
C ARG A 122 14.58 -4.66 22.50
N TRP A 123 14.02 -5.87 22.23
CA TRP A 123 13.04 -6.48 23.15
C TRP A 123 12.98 -8.02 23.13
N SER A 124 13.03 -8.56 24.37
CA SER A 124 12.52 -9.81 24.97
C SER A 124 12.51 -11.16 24.19
N PRO A 125 13.05 -12.25 24.79
CA PRO A 125 13.00 -13.65 24.29
C PRO A 125 11.61 -14.28 24.06
N SER A 126 10.53 -13.51 24.17
CA SER A 126 9.15 -13.97 23.98
C SER A 126 8.60 -13.61 22.59
N ASP A 127 9.47 -13.53 21.58
CA ASP A 127 9.13 -13.29 20.17
C ASP A 127 8.27 -14.42 19.59
N PHE A 128 6.97 -14.37 19.91
CA PHE A 128 5.89 -15.12 19.29
C PHE A 128 5.65 -14.74 17.81
N PHE A 129 6.47 -13.85 17.22
CA PHE A 129 6.08 -13.07 16.04
C PHE A 129 7.06 -13.06 14.86
N GLY A 130 8.02 -13.99 14.80
CA GLY A 130 8.73 -14.38 13.57
C GLY A 130 9.61 -13.29 12.95
N LYS A 131 10.57 -13.73 12.13
CA LYS A 131 11.37 -12.84 11.28
C LYS A 131 10.42 -12.05 10.36
N PHE A 132 10.82 -10.84 9.95
CA PHE A 132 10.10 -10.10 8.92
C PHE A 132 10.29 -10.84 7.58
N ASP A 133 9.52 -11.90 7.35
CA ASP A 133 9.64 -12.81 6.18
C ASP A 133 9.11 -12.19 4.87
N LEU A 134 9.20 -10.86 4.73
CA LEU A 134 8.92 -10.17 3.48
C LEU A 134 10.27 -9.76 2.88
N ASP A 135 10.48 -10.09 1.61
CA ASP A 135 11.63 -9.58 0.86
C ASP A 135 11.45 -8.07 0.66
N VAL A 136 12.05 -7.30 1.58
CA VAL A 136 11.93 -5.85 1.66
C VAL A 136 13.29 -5.25 1.91
N GLU A 137 13.57 -4.15 1.21
CA GLU A 137 14.76 -3.36 1.45
C GLU A 137 14.40 -1.97 1.94
N LEU A 138 15.30 -1.40 2.74
CA LEU A 138 15.22 0.00 3.11
C LEU A 138 15.77 0.86 1.98
N GLY A 139 14.95 1.77 1.47
CA GLY A 139 15.36 2.81 0.55
C GLY A 139 16.21 3.88 1.24
N THR A 140 16.70 4.83 0.44
CA THR A 140 17.51 5.95 0.95
C THR A 140 16.75 6.69 2.06
N PRO A 141 17.37 6.90 3.24
CA PRO A 141 16.74 7.61 4.35
C PRO A 141 16.33 9.02 3.93
N ILE A 142 15.11 9.39 4.30
CA ILE A 142 14.54 10.70 4.08
C ILE A 142 14.48 11.39 5.45
N LYS A 143 15.07 12.58 5.56
CA LYS A 143 14.82 13.45 6.71
C LYS A 143 13.36 13.86 6.67
N ASP A 144 12.59 13.58 7.72
CA ASP A 144 11.18 13.95 7.74
C ASP A 144 11.05 15.47 7.63
N THR A 145 10.68 15.95 6.44
CA THR A 145 10.41 17.36 6.16
C THR A 145 8.91 17.65 6.23
N TYR A 146 8.08 16.61 6.36
CA TYR A 146 6.63 16.73 6.43
C TYR A 146 6.17 16.47 7.85
N GLY A 147 6.15 17.56 8.63
CA GLY A 147 5.50 17.62 9.93
C GLY A 147 4.06 17.09 9.85
N LEU A 148 3.90 15.81 10.20
CA LEU A 148 2.83 15.48 11.11
C LEU A 148 3.36 15.94 12.46
N GLU A 149 2.72 16.95 13.04
CA GLU A 149 2.92 17.43 14.41
C GLU A 149 2.63 16.28 15.38
N SER A 150 3.50 15.28 15.40
CA SER A 150 3.60 14.34 16.49
C SER A 150 4.46 15.03 17.52
N GLU A 151 3.84 15.51 18.60
CA GLU A 151 4.53 15.98 19.82
C GLU A 151 5.45 14.89 20.43
N TYR A 152 5.50 13.70 19.83
CA TYR A 152 6.30 12.54 20.21
C TYR A 152 7.37 12.15 19.19
N ALA A 153 7.61 12.95 18.14
CA ALA A 153 8.73 12.69 17.23
C ALA A 153 10.04 12.83 18.02
N MET A 154 10.62 11.69 18.40
CA MET A 154 11.94 11.64 19.03
C MET A 154 12.95 12.18 18.01
N SER A 155 13.88 13.03 18.44
CA SER A 155 14.76 13.82 17.55
C SER A 155 15.62 13.01 16.57
N ASP A 156 15.72 11.70 16.78
CA ASP A 156 16.65 10.81 16.11
C ASP A 156 15.95 9.80 15.17
N GLU A 157 14.62 9.88 15.03
CA GLU A 157 13.88 9.01 14.10
C GLU A 157 14.11 9.42 12.64
N ILE A 158 14.37 8.42 11.79
CA ILE A 158 14.56 8.59 10.34
C ILE A 158 13.48 7.79 9.59
N VAL A 159 13.02 8.35 8.46
CA VAL A 159 12.04 7.70 7.58
C VAL A 159 12.78 6.94 6.48
N TYR A 160 12.50 5.65 6.37
CA TYR A 160 13.03 4.76 5.35
C TYR A 160 11.89 4.27 4.44
N PRO A 161 11.90 4.57 3.13
CA PRO A 161 10.97 3.95 2.20
C PRO A 161 11.14 2.42 2.20
N LEU A 162 10.04 1.67 2.19
CA LEU A 162 10.09 0.21 2.05
C LEU A 162 10.00 -0.19 0.58
N ILE A 163 11.02 -0.88 0.09
CA ILE A 163 11.13 -1.37 -1.28
C ILE A 163 10.87 -2.88 -1.28
N PHE A 164 9.69 -3.29 -1.73
CA PHE A 164 9.33 -4.71 -1.80
C PHE A 164 9.88 -5.37 -3.07
N ARG A 165 10.51 -6.54 -2.91
CA ARG A 165 11.07 -7.38 -3.98
C ARG A 165 10.22 -8.59 -4.33
#